data_AF-A0A0F8WBM9-F1
#
_entry.id   AF-A0A0F8WBM9-F1
#
_cell.length_a   1.000
_cell.length_b   1.000
_cell.length_c   1.000
_cell.angle_alpha   90.00
_cell.angle_beta   90.00
_cell.angle_gamma   90.00
#
_symmetry.space_group_name_H-M   'P 1'
#
loop_
_entity.id
_entity.type
_entity.pdbx_description
1 polymer ?
#
loop_
_entity_poly.entity_id
_entity_poly.type
_entity_poly.pdbx_seq_one_letter_code
_entity_poly.pdbx_strand_id
1 'polypeptide(L)'
;MARVTQVQHARKENRCGKCGTPILVGDPYRHASPRAHLATAGIKMVRCIKATCAFKTSDLTTSKMSGVYATQEDLQLAIDGDFTPADVLNSLQEAAEAVRAVGKEYREGATNIEDGFGHETMQSQEMTEKADALDEYADALENVSLDDADEFDELESETQGLEDEDRLGEIEDRQQEIRENVASTVEDAINELSI
;
A
#
# COMPACT_ATOMS: atom_id res chain seq x y z
N MET A 1 11.60 -9.49 5.94
CA MET A 1 11.39 -8.09 6.34
C MET A 1 12.29 -7.72 7.51
N ALA A 2 12.66 -6.44 7.64
CA ALA A 2 13.47 -5.96 8.76
C ALA A 2 12.69 -5.99 10.08
N ARG A 3 13.33 -6.42 11.18
CA ARG A 3 12.69 -6.37 12.51
C ARG A 3 12.68 -4.93 13.03
N VAL A 4 11.50 -4.45 13.40
CA VAL A 4 11.35 -3.19 14.13
C VAL A 4 11.70 -3.42 15.60
N THR A 5 12.61 -2.60 16.13
CA THR A 5 12.99 -2.61 17.55
C THR A 5 12.52 -1.31 18.19
N GLN A 6 11.74 -1.43 19.27
CA GLN A 6 11.38 -0.29 20.11
C GLN A 6 12.43 -0.10 21.20
N VAL A 7 12.96 1.12 21.30
CA VAL A 7 13.91 1.55 22.32
C VAL A 7 13.18 2.47 23.27
N GLN A 8 13.17 2.15 24.56
CA GLN A 8 12.42 2.92 25.56
C GLN A 8 13.10 4.26 25.89
N HIS A 9 14.43 4.31 25.87
CA HIS A 9 15.19 5.52 26.18
C HIS A 9 16.32 5.74 25.19
N ALA A 10 16.27 6.84 24.44
CA ALA A 10 17.34 7.24 23.55
C ALA A 10 18.62 7.61 24.32
N ARG A 11 19.74 7.00 23.95
CA ARG A 11 21.06 7.30 24.54
C ARG A 11 21.77 8.48 23.87
N LYS A 12 21.32 8.87 22.68
CA LYS A 12 21.85 9.95 21.86
C LYS A 12 20.68 10.68 21.23
N GLU A 13 20.83 11.96 20.95
CA GLU A 13 19.86 12.70 20.17
C GLU A 13 19.75 12.09 18.77
N ASN A 14 18.52 11.90 18.30
CA ASN A 14 18.22 11.40 16.95
C ASN A 14 17.17 12.30 16.30
N ARG A 15 16.90 12.07 15.02
CA ARG A 15 15.80 12.71 14.30
C ARG A 15 14.91 11.65 13.68
N CYS A 16 13.59 11.81 13.80
CA CYS A 16 12.65 10.94 13.11
C CYS A 16 12.83 11.10 11.59
N GLY A 17 13.10 10.02 10.87
CA GLY A 17 13.26 10.03 9.42
C GLY A 17 11.96 10.26 8.64
N LYS A 18 10.78 10.24 9.30
CA LYS A 18 9.49 10.52 8.64
C LYS A 18 9.10 11.99 8.79
N CYS A 19 8.87 12.42 10.02
CA CYS A 19 8.33 13.75 10.33
C CYS A 19 9.39 14.77 10.75
N GLY A 20 10.68 14.40 10.82
CA GLY A 20 11.76 15.31 11.21
C GLY A 20 11.76 15.75 12.69
N THR A 21 10.81 15.28 13.51
CA THR A 21 10.75 15.60 14.94
C THR A 21 12.05 15.14 15.63
N PRO A 22 12.73 16.01 16.40
CA PRO A 22 13.90 15.61 17.18
C PRO A 22 13.49 14.65 18.29
N ILE A 23 14.32 13.64 18.52
CA ILE A 23 14.16 12.62 19.57
C ILE A 23 15.28 12.89 20.57
N LEU A 24 14.93 13.48 21.70
CA LEU A 24 15.90 13.90 22.72
C LEU A 24 16.42 12.69 23.49
N VAL A 25 17.53 12.87 24.21
CA VAL A 25 18.06 11.83 25.11
C VAL A 25 17.00 11.50 26.16
N GLY A 26 16.66 10.22 26.30
CA GLY A 26 15.61 9.72 27.19
C GLY A 26 14.29 9.39 26.49
N ASP A 27 14.02 9.96 25.31
CA ASP A 27 12.76 9.73 24.59
C ASP A 27 12.68 8.31 23.99
N PRO A 28 11.48 7.70 23.93
CA PRO A 28 11.28 6.43 23.25
C PRO A 28 11.25 6.61 21.73
N TYR A 29 11.76 5.61 21.01
CA TYR A 29 11.74 5.60 19.55
C TYR A 29 11.70 4.18 18.99
N ARG A 30 11.42 4.06 17.68
CA ARG A 30 11.48 2.81 16.93
C ARG A 30 12.63 2.88 15.93
N HIS A 31 13.31 1.76 15.70
CA HIS A 31 14.24 1.66 14.59
C HIS A 31 14.14 0.33 13.86
N ALA A 32 14.50 0.37 12.58
CA ALA A 32 14.65 -0.79 11.73
C ALA A 32 15.96 -0.67 10.96
N SER A 33 16.60 -1.81 10.69
CA SER A 33 17.81 -1.88 9.88
C SER A 33 17.58 -2.95 8.81
N PRO A 34 17.01 -2.57 7.66
CA PRO A 34 16.82 -3.49 6.56
C PRO A 34 18.19 -4.02 6.11
N ARG A 35 18.32 -5.34 6.06
CA ARG A 35 19.52 -5.98 5.54
C ARG A 35 19.40 -5.99 4.01
N ALA A 36 19.81 -4.91 3.37
CA ALA A 36 20.06 -4.94 1.93
C ALA A 36 21.44 -5.59 1.68
N HIS A 37 21.64 -6.19 0.50
CA HIS A 37 22.96 -6.63 0.02
C HIS A 37 23.75 -5.51 -0.68
N LEU A 38 23.18 -4.31 -0.79
CA LEU A 38 23.75 -3.14 -1.48
C LEU A 38 24.55 -2.21 -0.53
N ALA A 39 25.30 -1.26 -1.08
CA ALA A 39 26.18 -0.35 -0.33
C ALA A 39 25.48 0.52 0.76
N THR A 40 24.14 0.62 0.73
CA THR A 40 23.29 1.25 1.75
C THR A 40 22.81 0.28 2.85
N ALA A 41 23.30 -0.97 2.83
CA ALA A 41 23.04 -1.99 3.82
C ALA A 41 23.33 -1.51 5.24
N GLY A 42 22.32 -1.58 6.10
CA GLY A 42 22.47 -1.29 7.52
C GLY A 42 22.30 0.17 7.90
N ILE A 43 21.83 1.05 7.00
CA ILE A 43 21.35 2.37 7.43
C ILE A 43 20.20 2.15 8.42
N LYS A 44 20.43 2.58 9.66
CA LYS A 44 19.44 2.50 10.73
C LYS A 44 18.38 3.56 10.48
N MET A 45 17.19 3.14 10.07
CA MET A 45 16.04 4.02 10.02
C MET A 45 15.52 4.24 11.43
N VAL A 46 15.28 5.50 11.80
CA VAL A 46 14.80 5.89 13.12
C VAL A 46 13.47 6.63 12.96
N ARG A 47 12.46 6.25 13.73
CA ARG A 47 11.14 6.90 13.76
C ARG A 47 10.75 7.22 15.21
N CYS A 48 10.05 8.32 15.42
CA CYS A 48 9.47 8.64 16.73
C CYS A 48 8.28 7.71 17.05
N ILE A 49 7.73 7.79 18.26
CA ILE A 49 6.67 6.88 18.73
C ILE A 49 5.27 7.19 18.19
N LYS A 50 5.07 8.33 17.51
CA LYS A 50 3.78 8.74 16.93
C LYS A 50 3.24 7.66 16.00
N ALA A 51 1.93 7.37 16.07
CA ALA A 51 1.29 6.35 15.23
C ALA A 51 1.51 6.61 13.73
N THR A 52 1.39 7.87 13.30
CA THR A 52 1.68 8.31 11.91
C THR A 52 3.13 8.06 11.49
N CYS A 53 4.04 7.85 12.43
CA CYS A 53 5.45 7.55 12.21
C CYS A 53 5.81 6.07 12.36
N ALA A 54 4.83 5.17 12.51
CA ALA A 54 5.07 3.75 12.46
C ALA A 54 5.77 3.35 11.14
N PHE A 55 6.61 2.32 11.22
CA PHE A 55 7.19 1.72 10.03
C PHE A 55 6.09 1.02 9.26
N LYS A 56 6.01 1.35 7.98
CA LYS A 56 5.16 0.64 7.03
C LYS A 56 5.85 -0.67 6.57
N THR A 57 5.11 -1.62 6.01
CA THR A 57 5.67 -2.87 5.46
C THR A 57 6.59 -2.55 4.27
N SER A 58 6.19 -1.58 3.44
CA SER A 58 7.01 -1.02 2.36
C SER A 58 8.37 -0.51 2.85
N ASP A 59 8.42 0.21 3.99
CA ASP A 59 9.67 0.69 4.60
C ASP A 59 10.61 -0.46 4.99
N LEU A 60 10.07 -1.63 5.37
CA LEU A 60 10.83 -2.76 5.92
C LEU A 60 11.30 -3.74 4.83
N THR A 61 10.90 -3.51 3.59
CA THR A 61 11.22 -4.31 2.41
C THR A 61 12.23 -3.57 1.54
N THR A 62 13.29 -4.25 1.10
CA THR A 62 14.38 -3.65 0.29
C THR A 62 14.40 -4.15 -1.15
N SER A 63 13.50 -5.07 -1.52
CA SER A 63 13.35 -5.56 -2.88
C SER A 63 12.41 -4.64 -3.67
N LYS A 64 12.29 -4.87 -4.98
CA LYS A 64 11.32 -4.20 -5.85
C LYS A 64 9.87 -4.29 -5.34
N MET A 65 9.57 -5.32 -4.54
CA MET A 65 8.27 -5.49 -3.85
C MET A 65 7.93 -4.37 -2.88
N SER A 66 8.88 -3.52 -2.47
CA SER A 66 8.56 -2.36 -1.64
C SER A 66 7.55 -1.43 -2.30
N GLY A 67 7.56 -1.34 -3.65
CA GLY A 67 6.57 -0.58 -4.42
C GLY A 67 5.17 -1.16 -4.27
N VAL A 68 5.02 -2.47 -4.47
CA VAL A 68 3.74 -3.18 -4.31
C VAL A 68 3.17 -3.00 -2.91
N TYR A 69 3.99 -3.16 -1.86
CA TYR A 69 3.52 -2.93 -0.49
C TYR A 69 3.14 -1.47 -0.24
N ALA A 70 3.84 -0.50 -0.85
CA ALA A 70 3.49 0.92 -0.71
C ALA A 70 2.12 1.20 -1.33
N THR A 71 1.88 0.65 -2.53
CA THR A 71 0.60 0.73 -3.22
C THR A 71 -0.55 0.12 -2.39
N GLN A 72 -0.35 -1.07 -1.81
CA GLN A 72 -1.35 -1.68 -0.92
C GLN A 72 -1.65 -0.81 0.31
N GLU A 73 -0.63 -0.20 0.90
CA GLU A 73 -0.80 0.70 2.04
C GLU A 73 -1.50 2.00 1.66
N ASP A 74 -1.31 2.48 0.44
CA ASP A 74 -1.96 3.70 -0.05
C ASP A 74 -3.43 3.40 -0.44
N LEU A 75 -3.73 2.23 -0.98
CA LEU A 75 -5.11 1.71 -1.13
C LEU A 75 -5.83 1.60 0.21
N GLN A 76 -5.20 0.99 1.22
CA GLN A 76 -5.81 0.90 2.56
C GLN A 76 -6.09 2.29 3.13
N LEU A 77 -5.17 3.25 2.93
CA LEU A 77 -5.38 4.62 3.37
C LEU A 77 -6.52 5.33 2.63
N ALA A 78 -6.76 5.00 1.36
CA ALA A 78 -7.88 5.53 0.60
C ALA A 78 -9.23 5.03 1.16
N ILE A 79 -9.33 3.74 1.51
CA ILE A 79 -10.57 3.16 2.06
C ILE A 79 -10.78 3.43 3.57
N ASP A 80 -9.72 3.70 4.33
CA ASP A 80 -9.82 4.12 5.74
C ASP A 80 -10.27 5.60 5.88
N GLY A 81 -10.25 6.36 4.79
CA GLY A 81 -10.53 7.79 4.73
C GLY A 81 -12.00 8.14 4.46
N ASP A 82 -12.24 9.42 4.22
CA ASP A 82 -13.48 9.89 3.60
C ASP A 82 -13.29 9.81 2.09
N PHE A 83 -13.99 8.89 1.43
CA PHE A 83 -13.80 8.58 0.01
C PHE A 83 -15.13 8.50 -0.73
N THR A 84 -15.06 8.67 -2.05
CA THR A 84 -16.11 8.28 -2.99
C THR A 84 -15.72 6.97 -3.69
N PRO A 85 -16.69 6.15 -4.15
CA PRO A 85 -16.38 4.96 -4.94
C PRO A 85 -15.51 5.26 -6.18
N ALA A 86 -15.68 6.43 -6.80
CA ALA A 86 -14.85 6.88 -7.91
C ALA A 86 -13.38 7.09 -7.52
N ASP A 87 -13.12 7.66 -6.33
CA ASP A 87 -11.74 7.82 -5.82
C ASP A 87 -11.07 6.46 -5.60
N VAL A 88 -11.83 5.48 -5.10
CA VAL A 88 -11.35 4.11 -4.88
C VAL A 88 -11.05 3.42 -6.20
N LEU A 89 -11.91 3.55 -7.22
CA LEU A 89 -11.64 3.00 -8.56
C LEU A 89 -10.38 3.58 -9.19
N ASN A 90 -10.17 4.89 -9.09
CA ASN A 90 -8.95 5.53 -9.57
C ASN A 90 -7.72 4.99 -8.81
N SER A 91 -7.83 4.83 -7.49
CA SER A 91 -6.74 4.28 -6.67
C SER A 91 -6.43 2.83 -7.02
N LEU A 92 -7.44 2.00 -7.34
CA LEU A 92 -7.27 0.62 -7.81
C LEU A 92 -6.55 0.56 -9.16
N GLN A 93 -6.89 1.46 -10.09
CA GLN A 93 -6.22 1.56 -11.39
C GLN A 93 -4.75 1.98 -11.24
N GLU A 94 -4.48 3.04 -10.47
CA GLU A 94 -3.11 3.47 -10.17
C GLU A 94 -2.31 2.34 -9.49
N ALA A 95 -2.97 1.57 -8.63
CA ALA A 95 -2.36 0.42 -7.98
C ALA A 95 -2.01 -0.70 -8.96
N ALA A 96 -2.93 -1.06 -9.84
CA ALA A 96 -2.69 -2.06 -10.88
C ALA A 96 -1.53 -1.66 -11.80
N GLU A 97 -1.48 -0.39 -12.23
CA GLU A 97 -0.37 0.13 -13.03
C GLU A 97 0.98 0.03 -12.31
N ALA A 98 1.03 0.40 -11.03
CA ALA A 98 2.23 0.32 -10.21
C ALA A 98 2.71 -1.14 -10.02
N VAL A 99 1.78 -2.08 -9.81
CA VAL A 99 2.07 -3.51 -9.71
C VAL A 99 2.62 -4.05 -11.03
N ARG A 100 2.01 -3.73 -12.18
CA ARG A 100 2.52 -4.14 -13.50
C ARG A 100 3.89 -3.56 -13.80
N ALA A 101 4.17 -2.33 -13.39
CA ALA A 101 5.49 -1.74 -13.56
C ALA A 101 6.56 -2.59 -12.84
N VAL A 102 6.26 -3.07 -11.63
CA VAL A 102 7.14 -3.97 -10.87
C VAL A 102 7.26 -5.35 -11.56
N GLY A 103 6.16 -5.90 -12.08
CA GLY A 103 6.16 -7.14 -12.86
C GLY A 103 7.06 -7.05 -14.10
N LYS A 104 6.92 -5.97 -14.87
CA LYS A 104 7.79 -5.67 -16.02
C LYS A 104 9.27 -5.60 -15.63
N GLU A 105 9.59 -4.95 -14.51
CA GLU A 105 10.95 -4.90 -13.99
C GLU A 105 11.54 -6.28 -13.62
N TYR A 106 10.72 -7.22 -13.16
CA TYR A 106 11.16 -8.61 -12.94
C TYR A 106 11.38 -9.34 -14.26
N ARG A 107 10.47 -9.19 -15.22
CA ARG A 107 10.57 -9.80 -16.55
C ARG A 107 11.80 -9.30 -17.32
N GLU A 108 12.08 -8.00 -17.29
CA GLU A 108 13.33 -7.43 -17.83
C GLU A 108 14.56 -7.99 -17.10
N GLY A 109 14.47 -8.20 -15.78
CA GLY A 109 15.53 -8.85 -15.00
C GLY A 109 15.80 -10.28 -15.45
N ALA A 110 14.75 -11.07 -15.69
CA ALA A 110 14.84 -12.43 -16.23
C ALA A 110 15.52 -12.42 -17.61
N THR A 111 15.04 -11.61 -18.55
CA THR A 111 15.63 -11.51 -19.91
C THR A 111 17.11 -11.15 -19.87
N ASN A 112 17.51 -10.18 -19.04
CA ASN A 112 18.92 -9.80 -18.91
C ASN A 112 19.81 -10.94 -18.39
N ILE A 113 19.30 -11.80 -17.50
CA ILE A 113 20.01 -12.98 -17.03
C ILE A 113 20.17 -13.97 -18.20
N GLU A 114 19.08 -14.26 -18.91
CA GLU A 114 19.08 -15.21 -20.02
C GLU A 114 20.00 -14.79 -21.16
N ASP A 115 19.99 -13.50 -21.53
CA ASP A 115 20.90 -12.93 -22.52
C ASP A 115 22.37 -13.07 -22.10
N GLY A 116 22.65 -12.92 -20.79
CA GLY A 116 24.00 -13.05 -20.23
C GLY A 116 24.52 -14.49 -20.21
N PHE A 117 23.66 -15.46 -19.93
CA PHE A 117 24.02 -16.88 -19.87
C PHE A 117 23.80 -17.64 -21.19
N GLY A 118 23.04 -17.06 -22.12
CA GLY A 118 22.64 -17.67 -23.40
C GLY A 118 21.61 -18.79 -23.28
N HIS A 119 20.98 -18.94 -22.11
CA HIS A 119 19.91 -19.91 -21.84
C HIS A 119 19.13 -19.52 -20.58
N GLU A 120 17.93 -20.07 -20.45
CA GLU A 120 17.11 -19.97 -19.25
C GLU A 120 17.83 -20.56 -18.02
N THR A 121 17.75 -19.86 -16.89
CA THR A 121 18.34 -20.28 -15.62
C THR A 121 17.26 -20.40 -14.55
N MET A 122 17.55 -21.10 -13.45
CA MET A 122 16.62 -21.19 -12.31
C MET A 122 16.24 -19.80 -11.76
N GLN A 123 17.17 -18.85 -11.78
CA GLN A 123 16.91 -17.48 -11.33
C GLN A 123 16.02 -16.68 -12.30
N SER A 124 16.16 -16.90 -13.62
CA SER A 124 15.29 -16.24 -14.59
C SER A 124 13.87 -16.81 -14.54
N GLN A 125 13.73 -18.14 -14.36
CA GLN A 125 12.44 -18.79 -14.11
C GLN A 125 11.73 -18.20 -12.88
N GLU A 126 12.41 -18.12 -11.73
CA GLU A 126 11.83 -17.53 -10.50
C GLU A 126 11.41 -16.07 -10.68
N MET A 127 12.10 -15.30 -11.53
CA MET A 127 11.73 -13.91 -11.83
C MET A 127 10.53 -13.83 -12.77
N THR A 128 10.44 -14.72 -13.76
CA THR A 128 9.29 -14.82 -14.67
C THR A 128 8.03 -15.22 -13.89
N GLU A 129 8.10 -16.25 -13.05
CA GLU A 129 6.97 -16.66 -12.19
C GLU A 129 6.48 -15.50 -11.30
N LYS A 130 7.39 -14.70 -10.74
CA LYS A 130 7.03 -13.50 -9.98
C LYS A 130 6.39 -12.42 -10.83
N ALA A 131 6.87 -12.21 -12.06
CA ALA A 131 6.28 -11.24 -12.97
C ALA A 131 4.85 -11.66 -13.35
N ASP A 132 4.63 -12.95 -13.62
CA ASP A 132 3.31 -13.49 -13.96
C ASP A 132 2.35 -13.37 -12.77
N ALA A 133 2.78 -13.70 -11.55
CA ALA A 133 1.98 -13.51 -10.34
C ALA A 133 1.61 -12.04 -10.08
N LEU A 134 2.51 -11.10 -10.40
CA LEU A 134 2.23 -9.66 -10.31
C LEU A 134 1.26 -9.19 -11.39
N ASP A 135 1.32 -9.74 -12.61
CA ASP A 135 0.36 -9.42 -13.66
C ASP A 135 -1.04 -9.95 -13.30
N GLU A 136 -1.14 -11.17 -12.77
CA GLU A 136 -2.40 -11.72 -12.23
C GLU A 136 -2.94 -10.85 -11.10
N TYR A 137 -2.08 -10.36 -10.20
CA TYR A 137 -2.50 -9.45 -9.13
C TYR A 137 -3.04 -8.12 -9.67
N ALA A 138 -2.35 -7.52 -10.64
CA ALA A 138 -2.80 -6.28 -11.26
C ALA A 138 -4.15 -6.47 -11.98
N ASP A 139 -4.33 -7.58 -12.70
CA ASP A 139 -5.58 -7.89 -13.37
C ASP A 139 -6.74 -8.05 -12.36
N ALA A 140 -6.49 -8.66 -11.20
CA ALA A 140 -7.52 -8.75 -10.17
C ALA A 140 -7.93 -7.38 -9.62
N LEU A 141 -6.97 -6.47 -9.39
CA LEU A 141 -7.26 -5.10 -8.94
C LEU A 141 -8.10 -4.32 -9.96
N GLU A 142 -7.85 -4.49 -11.27
CA GLU A 142 -8.64 -3.84 -12.32
C GLU A 142 -10.04 -4.41 -12.49
N ASN A 143 -10.22 -5.69 -12.16
CA ASN A 143 -11.49 -6.38 -12.31
C ASN A 143 -12.40 -6.25 -11.07
N VAL A 144 -11.99 -5.49 -10.05
CA VAL A 144 -12.86 -5.17 -8.91
C VAL A 144 -14.05 -4.36 -9.40
N SER A 145 -15.25 -4.92 -9.25
CA SER A 145 -16.52 -4.23 -9.52
C SER A 145 -17.03 -3.60 -8.24
N LEU A 146 -17.43 -2.33 -8.31
CA LEU A 146 -18.12 -1.62 -7.24
C LEU A 146 -19.59 -1.47 -7.62
N ASP A 147 -20.37 -2.52 -7.41
CA ASP A 147 -21.77 -2.60 -7.89
C ASP A 147 -22.67 -1.47 -7.33
N ASP A 148 -22.33 -0.93 -6.16
CA ASP A 148 -23.07 0.14 -5.48
C ASP A 148 -22.55 1.56 -5.80
N ALA A 149 -21.57 1.70 -6.71
CA ALA A 149 -20.95 3.00 -7.00
C ALA A 149 -21.94 4.02 -7.61
N ASP A 150 -22.78 3.58 -8.56
CA ASP A 150 -23.78 4.43 -9.19
C ASP A 150 -24.83 4.93 -8.17
N GLU A 151 -25.20 4.08 -7.21
CA GLU A 151 -26.14 4.44 -6.14
C GLU A 151 -25.57 5.54 -5.24
N PHE A 152 -24.27 5.51 -4.96
CA PHE A 152 -23.62 6.54 -4.15
C PHE A 152 -23.73 7.93 -4.79
N ASP A 153 -23.47 8.03 -6.10
CA ASP A 153 -23.53 9.29 -6.84
C ASP A 153 -24.97 9.85 -6.89
N GLU A 154 -25.96 8.97 -7.02
CA GLU A 154 -27.38 9.35 -6.96
C GLU A 154 -27.73 9.94 -5.59
N LEU A 155 -27.32 9.27 -4.50
CA LEU A 155 -27.54 9.72 -3.13
C LEU A 155 -26.84 11.04 -2.84
N GLU A 156 -25.60 11.22 -3.28
CA GLU A 156 -24.86 12.48 -3.11
C GLU A 156 -25.60 13.63 -3.81
N SER A 157 -26.11 13.41 -5.02
CA SER A 157 -26.91 14.41 -5.73
C SER A 157 -28.21 14.75 -5.01
N GLU A 158 -28.84 13.77 -4.35
CA GLU A 158 -30.07 13.95 -3.59
C GLU A 158 -29.86 14.83 -2.35
N THR A 159 -28.73 14.71 -1.66
CA THR A 159 -28.42 15.56 -0.48
C THR A 159 -28.33 17.06 -0.81
N GLN A 160 -28.05 17.43 -2.07
CA GLN A 160 -27.90 18.82 -2.47
C GLN A 160 -29.24 19.58 -2.45
N GLY A 161 -29.44 20.36 -1.39
CA GLY A 161 -30.63 21.21 -1.22
C GLY A 161 -31.77 20.54 -0.45
N LEU A 162 -31.49 19.42 0.22
CA LEU A 162 -32.41 18.77 1.13
C LEU A 162 -32.36 19.45 2.51
N GLU A 163 -33.49 20.00 2.96
CA GLU A 163 -33.62 20.66 4.27
C GLU A 163 -34.23 19.73 5.34
N ASP A 164 -34.71 18.55 4.93
CA ASP A 164 -35.34 17.57 5.83
C ASP A 164 -34.27 16.75 6.55
N GLU A 165 -34.07 17.04 7.85
CA GLU A 165 -33.06 16.40 8.69
C GLU A 165 -33.26 14.88 8.81
N ASP A 166 -34.50 14.40 8.85
CA ASP A 166 -34.78 12.96 8.99
C ASP A 166 -34.37 12.21 7.71
N ARG A 167 -34.70 12.77 6.53
CA ARG A 167 -34.31 12.18 5.24
C ARG A 167 -32.80 12.28 4.98
N LEU A 168 -32.16 13.35 5.44
CA LEU A 168 -30.71 13.49 5.32
C LEU A 168 -29.97 12.42 6.11
N GLY A 169 -30.46 12.10 7.33
CA GLY A 169 -29.92 10.97 8.11
C GLY A 169 -30.06 9.63 7.42
N GLU A 170 -31.21 9.35 6.79
CA GLU A 170 -31.42 8.11 6.03
C GLU A 170 -30.44 7.97 4.84
N ILE A 171 -30.14 9.08 4.15
CA ILE A 171 -29.19 9.10 3.03
C ILE A 171 -27.76 8.89 3.53
N GLU A 172 -27.36 9.55 4.62
CA GLU A 172 -26.03 9.39 5.22
C GLU A 172 -25.79 7.93 5.68
N ASP A 173 -26.78 7.31 6.32
CA ASP A 173 -26.71 5.90 6.74
C ASP A 173 -26.51 4.97 5.52
N ARG A 174 -27.22 5.24 4.41
CA ARG A 174 -27.09 4.44 3.19
C ARG A 174 -25.74 4.65 2.49
N GLN A 175 -25.25 5.89 2.43
CA GLN A 175 -23.91 6.19 1.90
C GLN A 175 -22.81 5.51 2.72
N GLN A 176 -22.99 5.42 4.04
CA GLN A 176 -22.08 4.69 4.90
C GLN A 176 -22.09 3.18 4.62
N GLU A 177 -23.27 2.57 4.43
CA GLU A 177 -23.37 1.15 4.06
C GLU A 177 -22.62 0.85 2.75
N ILE A 178 -22.78 1.71 1.73
CA ILE A 178 -22.06 1.57 0.45
C ILE A 178 -20.55 1.66 0.67
N ARG A 179 -20.07 2.61 1.49
CA ARG A 179 -18.64 2.73 1.82
C ARG A 179 -18.11 1.47 2.51
N GLU A 180 -18.87 0.90 3.44
CA GLU A 180 -18.49 -0.35 4.12
C GLU A 180 -18.43 -1.53 3.13
N ASN A 181 -19.37 -1.64 2.19
CA ASN A 181 -19.35 -2.65 1.14
C ASN A 181 -18.14 -2.49 0.20
N VAL A 182 -17.86 -1.26 -0.24
CA VAL A 182 -16.70 -0.94 -1.09
C VAL A 182 -15.41 -1.28 -0.35
N ALA A 183 -15.26 -0.84 0.90
CA ALA A 183 -14.08 -1.14 1.70
C ALA A 183 -13.87 -2.65 1.87
N SER A 184 -14.91 -3.40 2.21
CA SER A 184 -14.84 -4.87 2.33
C SER A 184 -14.41 -5.53 1.01
N THR A 185 -14.96 -5.09 -0.11
CA THR A 185 -14.64 -5.66 -1.44
C THR A 185 -13.18 -5.41 -1.81
N VAL A 186 -12.67 -4.20 -1.52
CA VAL A 186 -11.27 -3.85 -1.75
C VAL A 186 -10.34 -4.61 -0.81
N GLU A 187 -10.69 -4.75 0.47
CA GLU A 187 -9.93 -5.54 1.43
C GLU A 187 -9.84 -7.01 1.00
N ASP A 188 -10.93 -7.60 0.52
CA ASP A 188 -10.94 -8.97 -0.01
C ASP A 188 -10.01 -9.10 -1.22
N ALA A 189 -10.05 -8.15 -2.16
CA ALA A 189 -9.16 -8.13 -3.32
C ALA A 189 -7.67 -7.97 -2.93
N ILE A 190 -7.36 -7.16 -1.91
CA ILE A 190 -6.00 -7.02 -1.39
C ILE A 190 -5.53 -8.31 -0.70
N ASN A 191 -6.41 -8.97 0.06
CA ASN A 191 -6.08 -10.14 0.88
C ASN A 191 -5.99 -11.44 0.07
N GLU A 192 -6.86 -11.63 -0.93
CA GLU A 192 -6.87 -12.84 -1.77
C GLU A 192 -5.53 -13.07 -2.48
N LEU A 193 -4.78 -11.99 -2.69
CA LEU A 193 -3.57 -11.96 -3.52
C LEU A 193 -2.34 -11.52 -2.75
N SER A 194 -2.32 -11.68 -1.41
CA SER A 194 -1.11 -11.44 -0.63
C SER A 194 -0.03 -12.48 -0.99
N ILE A 195 0.89 -12.11 -1.88
CA ILE A 195 2.06 -12.89 -2.33
C ILE A 195 3.14 -12.98 -1.24
#